data_AF-A0A7S1YIP3-F1
#
_entry.id   AF-A0A7S1YIP3-F1
#
_cell.length_a   1.000
_cell.length_b   1.000
_cell.length_c   1.000
_cell.angle_alpha   90.00
_cell.angle_beta   90.00
_cell.angle_gamma   90.00
#
_symmetry.space_group_name_H-M   'P 1'
#
loop_
_entity.id
_entity.type
_entity.pdbx_description
1 polymer ?
#
loop_
_entity_poly.entity_id
_entity_poly.type
_entity_poly.pdbx_seq_one_letter_code
_entity_poly.pdbx_strand_id
1 'polypeptide(L)'
;LGLGFMILSYGIFWYYCPLLHHNNEEEQPAALPRWIFVANACAILIYQTMDNMDGKQARRTKSSSPLGLLFDHGCDSVNCMFGSANWIIGLGLDPLNGDAWMYWTLVFGPIAMMQL
;
A
#
# COMPACT_ATOMS: atom_id res chain seq x y z
N LEU A 1 12.36 4.98 -6.13
CA LEU A 1 11.47 5.51 -7.19
C LEU A 1 10.11 4.80 -7.16
N GLY A 2 10.06 3.46 -7.15
CA GLY A 2 8.81 2.68 -7.03
C GLY A 2 7.95 3.09 -5.83
N LEU A 3 8.56 3.25 -4.65
CA LEU A 3 7.86 3.71 -3.43
C LEU A 3 7.15 5.07 -3.62
N GLY A 4 7.68 5.96 -4.47
CA GLY A 4 7.06 7.25 -4.77
C GLY A 4 5.71 7.11 -5.46
N PHE A 5 5.54 6.11 -6.33
CA PHE A 5 4.24 5.81 -6.96
C PHE A 5 3.21 5.32 -5.94
N MET A 6 3.66 4.58 -4.93
CA MET A 6 2.79 4.09 -3.86
C MET A 6 2.37 5.19 -2.90
N ILE A 7 3.29 6.10 -2.53
CA ILE A 7 2.97 7.32 -1.78
C ILE A 7 1.97 8.18 -2.55
N LEU A 8 2.18 8.37 -3.86
CA LEU A 8 1.25 9.13 -4.70
C LEU A 8 -0.12 8.45 -4.79
N SER A 9 -0.16 7.13 -4.98
CA SER A 9 -1.40 6.35 -4.99
C SER A 9 -2.17 6.52 -3.68
N TYR A 10 -1.50 6.40 -2.53
CA TYR A 10 -2.09 6.66 -1.22
C TYR A 10 -2.61 8.10 -1.09
N GLY A 11 -1.84 9.09 -1.56
CA GLY A 11 -2.27 10.49 -1.57
C GLY A 11 -3.54 10.72 -2.40
N ILE A 12 -3.70 10.00 -3.52
CA ILE A 12 -4.94 10.04 -4.33
C ILE A 12 -6.11 9.46 -3.55
N PHE A 13 -5.95 8.27 -2.94
CA PHE A 13 -6.99 7.67 -2.10
C PHE A 13 -7.40 8.59 -0.96
N TRP A 14 -6.42 9.17 -0.26
CA TRP A 14 -6.64 10.10 0.84
C TRP A 14 -7.32 11.40 0.37
N TYR A 15 -7.00 11.91 -0.82
CA TYR A 15 -7.67 13.09 -1.37
C TYR A 15 -9.18 12.86 -1.57
N TYR A 16 -9.56 11.67 -2.04
CA TYR A 16 -10.99 11.33 -2.25
C TYR A 16 -11.69 10.88 -0.96
N CYS A 17 -10.97 10.29 -0.02
CA CYS A 17 -11.52 9.81 1.25
C CYS A 17 -10.49 10.06 2.38
N PRO A 18 -10.42 11.30 2.91
CA PRO A 18 -9.41 11.67 3.91
C PRO A 18 -9.77 11.16 5.31
N LEU A 19 -11.04 10.90 5.55
CA LEU A 19 -11.57 10.34 6.79
C LEU A 19 -12.14 8.96 6.45
N LEU A 20 -11.52 7.90 6.99
CA LEU A 20 -12.03 6.50 6.97
C LEU A 20 -13.40 6.32 7.64
N HIS A 21 -14.09 7.43 7.94
CA HIS A 21 -15.32 7.49 8.70
C HIS A 21 -16.46 7.87 7.76
N HIS A 22 -17.41 6.96 7.61
CA HIS A 22 -18.74 7.26 7.07
C HIS A 22 -19.52 8.06 8.12
N ASN A 23 -19.11 9.30 8.36
CA ASN A 23 -19.82 10.17 9.29
C ASN A 23 -21.03 10.76 8.57
N ASN A 24 -22.18 10.16 8.89
CA ASN A 24 -23.54 10.66 8.65
C ASN A 24 -24.12 10.31 7.27
N GLU A 25 -25.33 9.76 7.32
CA GLU A 25 -26.15 9.19 6.26
C GLU A 25 -26.55 10.17 5.12
N GLU A 26 -25.94 11.36 5.04
CA GLU A 26 -26.37 12.44 4.14
C GLU A 26 -25.34 12.80 3.04
N GLU A 27 -24.08 12.38 3.17
CA GLU A 27 -23.08 12.47 2.10
C GLU A 27 -22.49 11.09 1.83
N GLN A 28 -23.19 10.29 1.01
CA GLN A 28 -22.50 9.23 0.27
C GLN A 28 -21.37 9.91 -0.52
N PRO A 29 -20.08 9.64 -0.24
CA PRO A 29 -19.04 10.12 -1.14
C PRO A 29 -19.36 9.50 -2.49
N ALA A 30 -19.51 10.35 -3.52
CA ALA A 30 -19.73 9.90 -4.88
C ALA A 30 -18.77 8.73 -5.15
N ALA A 31 -19.31 7.59 -5.59
CA ALA A 31 -18.57 6.34 -5.72
C ALA A 31 -17.15 6.59 -6.24
N LEU A 32 -16.13 6.08 -5.52
CA LEU A 32 -14.73 6.34 -5.82
C LEU A 32 -14.47 6.14 -7.33
N PRO A 33 -13.88 7.14 -8.01
CA PRO A 33 -13.61 7.02 -9.44
C PRO A 33 -12.83 5.73 -9.76
N ARG A 34 -13.36 4.92 -10.68
CA ARG A 34 -12.82 3.58 -10.98
C ARG A 34 -11.34 3.60 -11.42
N TRP A 35 -10.89 4.70 -12.01
CA TRP A 35 -9.51 4.89 -12.45
C TRP A 35 -8.51 4.88 -11.29
N ILE A 36 -8.93 5.22 -10.06
CA ILE A 36 -8.06 5.25 -8.88
C ILE A 36 -7.61 3.83 -8.53
N PHE A 37 -8.50 2.85 -8.64
CA PHE A 37 -8.15 1.43 -8.44
C PHE A 37 -7.18 0.93 -9.51
N VAL A 38 -7.37 1.34 -10.77
CA VAL A 38 -6.45 1.02 -11.87
C VAL A 38 -5.08 1.68 -11.63
N ALA A 39 -5.06 2.94 -11.20
CA ALA A 39 -3.84 3.66 -10.86
C ALA A 39 -3.09 2.99 -9.71
N ASN A 40 -3.80 2.50 -8.69
CA ASN A 40 -3.20 1.74 -7.60
C ASN A 40 -2.66 0.39 -8.04
N ALA A 41 -3.38 -0.34 -8.89
CA ALA A 41 -2.86 -1.58 -9.49
C ALA A 41 -1.56 -1.31 -10.28
N CYS A 42 -1.52 -0.24 -11.07
CA CYS A 42 -0.31 0.18 -11.77
C CYS A 42 0.82 0.55 -10.80
N ALA A 43 0.54 1.29 -9.73
CA ALA A 43 1.53 1.67 -8.73
C ALA A 43 2.15 0.45 -8.04
N ILE A 44 1.33 -0.55 -7.67
CA ILE A 44 1.78 -1.82 -7.10
C ILE A 44 2.68 -2.57 -8.07
N LEU A 45 2.27 -2.70 -9.34
CA LEU A 45 3.06 -3.40 -10.36
C LEU A 45 4.39 -2.70 -10.62
N ILE A 46 4.41 -1.36 -10.68
CA ILE A 46 5.63 -0.58 -10.83
C ILE A 46 6.54 -0.79 -9.62
N TYR A 47 6.01 -0.69 -8.40
CA TYR A 47 6.77 -0.95 -7.18
C TYR A 47 7.42 -2.33 -7.21
N GLN A 48 6.62 -3.39 -7.40
CA GLN A 48 7.10 -4.78 -7.43
C GLN A 48 8.14 -5.01 -8.52
N THR A 49 7.97 -4.40 -9.69
CA THR A 49 8.92 -4.55 -10.79
C THR A 49 10.26 -3.88 -10.44
N MET A 50 10.22 -2.69 -9.83
CA MET A 50 11.42 -1.94 -9.49
C MET A 50 12.21 -2.53 -8.33
N ASP A 51 11.49 -2.99 -7.31
CA ASP A 51 12.02 -3.74 -6.16
C ASP A 51 12.78 -4.99 -6.63
N ASN A 52 12.14 -5.83 -7.45
CA ASN A 52 12.81 -7.02 -8.02
C ASN A 52 14.03 -6.72 -8.91
N MET A 53 14.20 -5.49 -9.41
CA MET A 53 15.31 -5.11 -10.25
C MET A 53 16.57 -4.74 -9.46
N ASP A 54 16.46 -4.10 -8.29
CA ASP A 54 17.63 -3.59 -7.57
C ASP A 54 18.50 -4.72 -7.02
N GLY A 55 17.91 -5.78 -6.46
CA GLY A 55 18.62 -6.96 -5.98
C GLY A 55 19.28 -7.74 -7.12
N LYS A 56 18.62 -7.82 -8.28
CA LYS A 56 19.22 -8.44 -9.49
C LYS A 56 20.40 -7.63 -9.98
N GLN A 57 20.32 -6.30 -9.99
CA GLN A 57 21.43 -5.44 -10.38
C GLN A 57 22.57 -5.52 -9.36
N ALA A 58 22.30 -5.44 -8.07
CA ALA A 58 23.32 -5.53 -7.01
C ALA A 58 24.09 -6.85 -7.02
N ARG A 59 23.45 -7.97 -7.42
CA ARG A 59 24.14 -9.25 -7.63
C ARG A 59 25.02 -9.23 -8.88
N ARG A 60 24.55 -8.63 -9.98
CA ARG A 60 25.31 -8.52 -11.24
C ARG A 60 26.54 -7.63 -11.11
N THR A 61 26.43 -6.52 -10.41
CA THR A 61 27.52 -5.55 -10.18
C THR A 61 28.43 -5.93 -9.01
N LYS A 62 28.16 -7.04 -8.32
CA LYS A 62 28.84 -7.45 -7.08
C LYS A 62 28.82 -6.38 -5.98
N SER A 63 27.80 -5.51 -5.99
CA SER A 63 27.61 -4.44 -5.01
C SER A 63 26.54 -4.79 -3.95
N SER A 64 26.32 -6.08 -3.71
CA SER A 64 25.38 -6.56 -2.68
C SER A 64 25.93 -6.22 -1.28
N SER A 65 25.09 -5.70 -0.39
CA SER A 65 25.49 -5.36 0.98
C SER A 65 24.36 -5.64 1.98
N PRO A 66 24.69 -5.92 3.27
CA PRO A 66 23.67 -6.08 4.32
C PRO A 66 22.79 -4.83 4.51
N LEU A 67 23.37 -3.64 4.32
CA LEU A 67 22.63 -2.39 4.41
C LEU A 67 21.63 -2.21 3.26
N GLY A 68 22.00 -2.63 2.05
CA GLY A 68 21.11 -2.63 0.89
C GLY A 68 19.90 -3.54 1.11
N LEU A 69 20.11 -4.73 1.68
CA LEU A 69 19.04 -5.67 2.03
C LEU A 69 18.10 -5.09 3.12
N LEU A 70 18.66 -4.43 4.14
CA LEU A 70 17.85 -3.78 5.17
C LEU A 70 16.99 -2.64 4.60
N PHE A 71 17.54 -1.87 3.66
CA PHE A 71 16.83 -0.77 3.01
C PHE A 71 15.69 -1.26 2.11
N ASP A 72 15.94 -2.32 1.34
CA ASP A 72 14.95 -3.04 0.52
C ASP A 72 13.76 -3.51 1.37
N HIS A 73 14.06 -4.22 2.46
CA HIS A 73 13.05 -4.67 3.41
C HIS A 73 12.28 -3.54 4.10
N GLY A 74 12.96 -2.43 4.38
CA GLY A 74 12.33 -1.22 4.92
C GLY A 74 11.36 -0.59 3.93
N CYS A 75 11.71 -0.56 2.64
CA CYS A 75 10.81 -0.09 1.59
C CYS A 75 9.58 -0.98 1.45
N ASP A 76 9.75 -2.30 1.51
CA ASP A 76 8.64 -3.26 1.47
C ASP A 76 7.67 -3.08 2.62
N SER A 77 8.22 -2.85 3.82
CA SER A 77 7.43 -2.57 5.02
C SER A 77 6.54 -1.34 4.83
N VAL A 78 7.11 -0.24 4.31
CA VAL A 78 6.37 1.01 4.04
C VAL A 78 5.35 0.82 2.91
N ASN A 79 5.72 0.10 1.86
CA ASN A 79 4.82 -0.22 0.75
C ASN A 79 3.60 -1.01 1.22
N CYS A 80 3.78 -1.99 2.09
CA CYS A 80 2.68 -2.73 2.70
C CYS A 80 1.74 -1.81 3.49
N MET A 81 2.26 -0.87 4.29
CA MET A 81 1.41 0.07 5.03
C MET A 81 0.51 0.90 4.11
N PHE A 82 1.07 1.45 3.02
CA PHE A 82 0.29 2.22 2.05
C PHE A 82 -0.69 1.34 1.27
N GLY A 83 -0.27 0.14 0.89
CA GLY A 83 -1.13 -0.85 0.25
C GLY A 83 -2.34 -1.17 1.13
N SER A 84 -2.12 -1.56 2.38
CA SER A 84 -3.18 -1.87 3.35
C SER A 84 -4.18 -0.74 3.51
N ALA A 85 -3.71 0.51 3.61
CA ALA A 85 -4.60 1.67 3.72
C ALA A 85 -5.48 1.85 2.47
N ASN A 86 -4.92 1.70 1.26
CA ASN A 86 -5.69 1.78 0.01
C ASN A 86 -6.73 0.66 -0.09
N TRP A 87 -6.41 -0.54 0.37
CA TRP A 87 -7.34 -1.68 0.41
C TRP A 87 -8.51 -1.44 1.38
N ILE A 88 -8.24 -0.88 2.56
CA ILE A 88 -9.27 -0.54 3.55
C ILE A 88 -10.25 0.49 2.96
N ILE A 89 -9.75 1.57 2.35
CA ILE A 89 -10.58 2.59 1.71
C ILE A 89 -11.35 2.00 0.52
N GLY A 90 -10.69 1.19 -0.31
CA GLY A 90 -11.30 0.59 -1.50
C GLY A 90 -12.41 -0.42 -1.20
N LEU A 91 -12.32 -1.09 -0.05
CA LEU A 91 -13.34 -2.02 0.44
C LEU A 91 -14.39 -1.34 1.32
N GLY A 92 -14.21 -0.06 1.66
CA GLY A 92 -15.14 0.69 2.52
C GLY A 92 -15.21 0.13 3.95
N LEU A 93 -14.10 -0.37 4.48
CA LEU A 93 -14.07 -1.02 5.79
C LEU A 93 -14.04 0.01 6.90
N ASP A 94 -14.89 -0.18 7.91
CA ASP A 94 -14.93 0.65 9.10
C ASP A 94 -14.55 -0.18 10.34
N PRO A 95 -13.45 0.18 11.04
CA PRO A 95 -12.98 -0.55 12.21
C PRO A 95 -13.97 -0.52 13.39
N LEU A 96 -14.93 0.41 13.42
CA LEU A 96 -15.91 0.56 14.50
C LEU A 96 -17.22 -0.19 14.25
N ASN A 97 -17.53 -0.58 13.01
CA ASN A 97 -18.81 -1.17 12.60
C ASN A 97 -18.79 -2.70 12.42
N GLY A 98 -17.86 -3.40 13.08
CA GLY A 98 -17.82 -4.88 13.12
C GLY A 98 -16.81 -5.53 12.19
N ASP A 99 -16.17 -4.78 11.29
CA ASP A 99 -15.12 -5.27 10.37
C ASP A 99 -13.71 -5.26 11.00
N ALA A 100 -13.63 -5.15 12.33
CA ALA A 100 -12.37 -5.04 13.07
C ALA A 100 -11.37 -6.15 12.73
N TRP A 101 -11.84 -7.39 12.54
CA TRP A 101 -10.99 -8.51 12.15
C TRP A 101 -10.39 -8.35 10.75
N MET A 102 -11.19 -7.90 9.78
CA MET A 102 -10.74 -7.68 8.40
C MET A 102 -9.76 -6.52 8.33
N TYR A 103 -10.04 -5.43 9.05
CA TYR A 103 -9.12 -4.31 9.25
C TYR A 103 -7.78 -4.78 9.84
N TRP A 104 -7.82 -5.59 10.91
CA TRP A 104 -6.63 -6.12 11.56
C TRP A 104 -5.79 -6.98 10.61
N THR A 105 -6.45 -7.86 9.84
CA THR A 105 -5.76 -8.72 8.86
C THR A 105 -5.10 -7.93 7.73
N LEU A 106 -5.74 -6.87 7.25
CA LEU A 106 -5.19 -6.05 6.18
C LEU A 106 -3.99 -5.21 6.65
N VAL A 107 -4.02 -4.70 7.88
CA VAL A 107 -2.92 -3.90 8.43
C VAL A 107 -1.73 -4.77 8.84
N PHE A 108 -1.97 -5.86 9.58
CA PHE A 108 -0.89 -6.65 10.20
C PHE A 108 -0.55 -7.93 9.44
N GLY A 109 -1.46 -8.48 8.63
CA GLY A 109 -1.23 -9.69 7.85
C GLY A 109 -0.03 -9.58 6.90
N PRO A 110 0.08 -8.50 6.09
CA PRO A 110 1.25 -8.29 5.23
C PRO A 110 2.54 -8.13 6.02
N ILE A 111 2.50 -7.47 7.17
CA ILE A 111 3.67 -7.25 8.05
C ILE A 111 4.17 -8.58 8.63
N ALA A 112 3.26 -9.47 9.03
CA ALA A 112 3.62 -10.80 9.53
C ALA A 112 4.30 -11.67 8.46
N MET A 113 3.96 -11.50 7.18
CA MET A 113 4.58 -12.25 6.09
C MET A 113 5.98 -11.75 5.71
N MET A 114 6.34 -10.51 6.06
CA MET A 114 7.68 -9.97 5.81
C MET A 114 8.74 -10.51 6.79
N GLN A 115 8.34 -11.10 7.93
CA GLN A 115 9.28 -11.63 8.92
C GLN A 115 9.70 -13.09 8.71
N LEU A 116 9.31 -13.71 7.59
CA LEU A 116 9.63 -15.09 7.20
C LEU A 116 10.53 -15.11 5.96
#